data_AF-A0A563BE77-F1
#
_entry.id   AF-A0A563BE77-F1
#
_cell.length_a   1.000
_cell.length_b   1.000
_cell.length_c   1.000
_cell.angle_alpha   90.00
_cell.angle_beta   90.00
_cell.angle_gamma   90.00
#
_symmetry.space_group_name_H-M   'P 1'
#
loop_
_entity.id
_entity.type
_entity.pdbx_description
1 polymer ?
#
loop_
_entity_poly.entity_id
_entity_poly.type
_entity_poly.pdbx_seq_one_letter_code
_entity_poly.pdbx_strand_id
1 'polypeptide(L)'
;MVSDIYHIPFVIFDIKSCEPPKDFYINEQVVYDSSILEGTIERIQDKKPGQKRDCWHYKTESQSVEITVNPTPSIIKIGTKKFKDPYLLAEAKSAGIRESLENEPISLYYVDTIQDFSWSSGLYDIRKKTIMVKKNSNRSDEHITFAHEYLHYVWFRDELEKDQRLVNELTSFYHRSSSLKIIMSEYPTKAPTEFFSYGCTDWQSQSLTKYILQKCNQYIDRSKLSLFFYD
;
A
#
# COMPACT_ATOMS: atom_id res chain seq x y z
N MET A 1 63.37 44.63 46.53
CA MET A 1 62.91 43.43 45.82
C MET A 1 61.49 43.15 46.29
N VAL A 2 60.50 43.68 45.58
CA VAL A 2 59.09 43.37 45.81
C VAL A 2 58.80 42.19 44.89
N SER A 3 58.59 41.01 45.46
CA SER A 3 58.09 39.85 44.74
C SER A 3 56.59 40.01 44.64
N ASP A 4 56.12 40.66 43.59
CA ASP A 4 54.71 40.70 43.25
C ASP A 4 54.31 39.30 42.76
N ILE A 5 53.91 38.45 43.71
CA ILE A 5 53.18 37.24 43.43
C ILE A 5 51.79 37.70 42.99
N TYR A 6 51.58 37.76 41.68
CA TYR A 6 50.26 37.93 41.08
C TYR A 6 49.39 36.75 41.51
N HIS A 7 48.62 36.92 42.60
CA HIS A 7 47.47 36.09 42.88
C HIS A 7 46.40 36.43 41.85
N ILE A 8 46.45 35.77 40.69
CA ILE A 8 45.31 35.72 39.79
C ILE A 8 44.23 34.95 40.55
N PRO A 9 43.10 35.57 40.93
CA PRO A 9 42.03 34.83 41.57
C PRO A 9 41.54 33.79 40.56
N PHE A 10 41.53 32.51 40.96
CA PHE A 10 41.02 31.36 40.20
C PHE A 10 39.54 31.47 39.77
N VAL A 11 38.92 32.65 39.93
CA VAL A 11 37.49 32.92 39.72
C VAL A 11 37.15 33.19 38.23
N ILE A 12 38.15 33.37 37.36
CA ILE A 12 37.89 33.84 35.99
C ILE A 12 37.91 32.73 34.92
N PHE A 13 38.60 31.60 35.13
CA PHE A 13 38.73 30.57 34.11
C PHE A 13 37.89 29.33 34.44
N ASP A 14 36.84 29.10 33.65
CA ASP A 14 36.25 27.75 33.57
C ASP A 14 37.24 26.87 32.81
N ILE A 15 38.02 26.08 33.55
CA ILE A 15 38.88 25.07 32.96
C ILE A 15 37.95 24.03 32.33
N LYS A 16 38.20 23.71 31.07
CA LYS A 16 37.42 22.74 30.31
C LYS A 16 38.33 21.62 29.86
N SER A 17 38.03 20.40 30.29
CA SER A 17 38.74 19.19 29.88
C SER A 17 37.84 18.36 28.97
N CYS A 18 38.29 18.04 27.77
CA CYS A 18 37.52 17.25 26.81
C CYS A 18 38.25 15.95 26.48
N GLU A 19 37.48 14.88 26.34
CA GLU A 19 37.97 13.64 25.75
C GLU A 19 38.32 13.81 24.26
N PRO A 20 39.15 12.92 23.69
CA PRO A 20 39.34 12.86 22.24
C PRO A 20 38.00 12.69 21.52
N PRO A 21 37.80 13.34 20.34
CA PRO A 21 36.58 13.17 19.57
C PRO A 21 36.31 11.70 19.21
N LYS A 22 35.04 11.29 19.34
CA LYS A 22 34.53 9.97 18.98
C LYS A 22 33.50 10.11 17.87
N ASP A 23 33.50 9.14 16.96
CA ASP A 23 32.51 9.09 15.90
C ASP A 23 31.12 8.78 16.44
N PHE A 24 30.11 9.43 15.87
CA PHE A 24 28.71 9.09 16.10
C PHE A 24 27.89 9.21 14.81
N TYR A 25 26.81 8.45 14.74
CA TYR A 25 25.94 8.37 13.57
C TYR A 25 24.54 8.86 13.92
N ILE A 26 23.82 9.31 12.89
CA ILE A 26 22.40 9.63 12.98
C ILE A 26 21.60 8.71 12.07
N ASN A 27 20.30 8.64 12.35
CA ASN A 27 19.39 7.75 11.65
C ASN A 27 19.29 8.08 10.15
N GLU A 28 19.04 7.05 9.37
CA GLU A 28 18.73 7.18 7.94
C GLU A 28 17.46 8.02 7.74
N GLN A 29 17.49 8.85 6.72
CA GLN A 29 16.33 9.60 6.25
C GLN A 29 15.74 8.88 5.05
N VAL A 30 14.44 8.60 5.13
CA VAL A 30 13.66 7.95 4.07
C VAL A 30 12.78 8.98 3.39
N VAL A 31 12.91 9.09 2.08
CA VAL A 31 12.07 9.95 1.23
C VAL A 31 11.22 9.07 0.33
N TYR A 32 9.90 9.25 0.35
CA TYR A 32 9.00 8.53 -0.53
C TYR A 32 8.78 9.30 -1.83
N ASP A 33 8.76 8.61 -2.98
CA ASP A 33 8.54 9.24 -4.29
C ASP A 33 7.54 8.46 -5.15
N SER A 34 6.44 9.14 -5.50
CA SER A 34 5.35 8.64 -6.34
C SER A 34 5.67 8.59 -7.84
N SER A 35 6.82 9.10 -8.28
CA SER A 35 7.31 8.97 -9.66
C SER A 35 8.10 7.68 -9.88
N ILE A 36 8.63 7.09 -8.81
CA ILE A 36 9.46 5.88 -8.84
C ILE A 36 8.62 4.65 -8.52
N LEU A 37 8.83 3.56 -9.27
CA LEU A 37 8.11 2.30 -9.09
C LEU A 37 8.26 1.74 -7.67
N GLU A 38 7.13 1.30 -7.10
CA GLU A 38 7.10 0.63 -5.80
C GLU A 38 8.10 -0.53 -5.73
N GLY A 39 8.81 -0.62 -4.59
CA GLY A 39 9.86 -1.61 -4.36
C GLY A 39 11.25 -1.18 -4.85
N THR A 40 11.37 -0.07 -5.59
CA THR A 40 12.66 0.50 -5.95
C THR A 40 13.23 1.30 -4.78
N ILE A 41 14.51 1.09 -4.48
CA ILE A 41 15.26 1.85 -3.48
C ILE A 41 16.45 2.50 -4.18
N GLU A 42 16.50 3.82 -4.16
CA GLU A 42 17.62 4.61 -4.68
C GLU A 42 18.38 5.24 -3.51
N ARG A 43 19.69 5.02 -3.43
CA ARG A 43 20.53 5.67 -2.44
C ARG A 43 21.01 7.01 -2.98
N ILE A 44 20.59 8.10 -2.35
CA ILE A 44 20.93 9.46 -2.74
C ILE A 44 22.22 9.92 -2.06
N GLN A 45 22.42 9.50 -0.81
CA GLN A 45 23.55 9.92 -0.01
C GLN A 45 23.97 8.82 0.96
N ASP A 46 25.28 8.58 1.05
CA ASP A 46 25.87 7.73 2.08
C ASP A 46 25.98 8.46 3.41
N LYS A 47 25.80 7.71 4.51
CA LYS A 47 26.02 8.25 5.85
C LYS A 47 27.48 8.65 6.05
N LYS A 48 27.70 9.78 6.70
CA LYS A 48 29.02 10.21 7.18
C LYS A 48 28.98 10.38 8.70
N PRO A 49 29.94 9.80 9.44
CA PRO A 49 29.99 9.98 10.89
C PRO A 49 30.19 11.46 11.21
N GLY A 50 29.50 11.91 12.25
CA GLY A 50 29.85 13.13 12.95
C GLY A 50 30.89 12.83 14.01
N GLN A 51 31.47 13.86 14.58
CA GLN A 51 32.41 13.73 15.69
C GLN A 51 31.90 14.53 16.87
N LYS A 52 31.89 13.89 18.03
CA LYS A 52 31.54 14.53 19.30
C LYS A 52 32.60 14.27 20.34
N ARG A 53 32.72 15.16 21.30
CA ARG A 53 33.55 14.96 22.49
C ARG A 53 32.77 15.33 23.74
N ASP A 54 33.00 14.57 24.78
CA ASP A 54 32.43 14.83 26.10
C ASP A 54 33.42 15.73 26.85
N CYS A 55 32.92 16.86 27.36
CA CYS A 55 33.72 17.86 28.04
C CYS A 55 33.22 18.05 29.47
N TRP A 56 34.14 18.08 30.43
CA TRP A 56 33.88 18.43 31.82
C TRP A 56 34.24 19.89 32.07
N HIS A 57 33.31 20.61 32.70
CA HIS A 57 33.47 22.00 33.11
C HIS A 57 33.71 22.05 34.62
N TYR A 58 34.90 22.49 35.03
CA TYR A 58 35.27 22.48 36.45
C TYR A 58 34.59 23.61 37.25
N LYS A 59 34.19 24.71 36.60
CA LYS A 59 33.51 25.82 37.30
C LYS A 59 32.04 25.52 37.62
N THR A 60 31.36 24.80 36.74
CA THR A 60 29.93 24.48 36.86
C THR A 60 29.66 23.04 37.29
N GLU A 61 30.72 22.23 37.47
CA GLU A 61 30.65 20.80 37.79
C GLU A 61 29.67 20.03 36.87
N SER A 62 29.73 20.34 35.57
CA SER A 62 28.78 19.83 34.59
C SER A 62 29.46 19.21 33.38
N GLN A 63 28.79 18.23 32.78
CA GLN A 63 29.17 17.66 31.48
C GLN A 63 28.47 18.41 30.34
N SER A 64 29.20 18.59 29.24
CA SER A 64 28.65 19.02 27.97
C SER A 64 29.12 18.09 26.85
N VAL A 65 28.31 17.96 25.82
CA VAL A 65 28.68 17.27 24.58
C VAL A 65 28.90 18.32 23.53
N GLU A 66 30.09 18.35 22.94
CA GLU A 66 30.39 19.22 21.82
C GLU A 66 30.44 18.42 20.53
N ILE A 67 29.66 18.87 19.54
CA ILE A 67 29.72 18.34 18.19
C ILE A 67 30.80 19.13 17.44
N THR A 68 31.90 18.47 17.10
CA THR A 68 33.02 19.06 16.35
C THR A 68 32.83 18.91 14.85
N VAL A 69 32.15 17.84 14.41
CA VAL A 69 31.75 17.62 13.02
C VAL A 69 30.30 17.15 13.01
N ASN A 70 29.44 17.86 12.29
CA ASN A 70 28.05 17.44 12.15
C ASN A 70 27.96 16.12 11.36
N PRO A 71 27.21 15.12 11.86
CA PRO A 71 26.98 13.89 11.13
C PRO A 71 26.09 14.17 9.92
N THR A 72 26.21 13.33 8.90
CA THR A 72 25.32 13.37 7.73
C THR A 72 24.58 12.04 7.65
N PRO A 73 23.23 12.05 7.57
CA PRO A 73 22.47 10.80 7.49
C PRO A 73 22.64 10.17 6.10
N SER A 74 22.45 8.85 6.00
CA SER A 74 22.12 8.28 4.71
C SER A 74 20.75 8.78 4.28
N ILE A 75 20.59 9.07 2.99
CA ILE A 75 19.29 9.41 2.40
C ILE A 75 18.98 8.34 1.38
N ILE A 76 17.88 7.63 1.61
CA ILE A 76 17.32 6.69 0.64
C ILE A 76 15.98 7.18 0.15
N LYS A 77 15.70 6.88 -1.11
CA LYS A 77 14.47 7.23 -1.79
C LYS A 77 13.74 5.95 -2.14
N ILE A 78 12.51 5.81 -1.66
CA ILE A 78 11.68 4.62 -1.85
C ILE A 78 10.57 4.97 -2.83
N GLY A 79 10.50 4.23 -3.93
CA GLY A 79 9.40 4.37 -4.89
C GLY A 79 8.07 3.94 -4.30
N THR A 80 7.00 4.67 -4.65
CA THR A 80 5.62 4.36 -4.25
C THR A 80 4.65 4.32 -5.42
N LYS A 81 5.13 4.50 -6.66
CA LYS A 81 4.32 4.42 -7.86
C LYS A 81 3.83 2.99 -8.07
N LYS A 82 2.52 2.79 -8.14
CA LYS A 82 1.94 1.49 -8.48
C LYS A 82 2.17 1.15 -9.94
N PHE A 83 2.43 -0.12 -10.23
CA PHE A 83 2.60 -0.60 -11.60
C PHE A 83 1.25 -0.68 -12.31
N LYS A 84 1.18 -0.25 -13.55
CA LYS A 84 -0.06 -0.31 -14.35
C LYS A 84 0.23 -1.02 -15.66
N ASP A 85 -0.26 -2.25 -15.80
CA ASP A 85 -0.20 -2.94 -17.07
C ASP A 85 -0.99 -2.17 -18.14
N PRO A 86 -0.38 -1.78 -19.28
CA PRO A 86 -1.06 -0.99 -20.31
C PRO A 86 -2.27 -1.69 -20.93
N TYR A 87 -2.26 -3.03 -21.03
CA TYR A 87 -3.39 -3.79 -21.54
C TYR A 87 -4.58 -3.67 -20.59
N LEU A 88 -4.37 -3.95 -19.30
CA LEU A 88 -5.45 -3.85 -18.31
C LEU A 88 -5.97 -2.42 -18.15
N LEU A 89 -5.10 -1.40 -18.23
CA LEU A 89 -5.54 0.00 -18.25
C LEU A 89 -6.47 0.30 -19.43
N ALA A 90 -6.12 -0.17 -20.63
CA ALA A 90 -6.96 -0.01 -21.81
C ALA A 90 -8.27 -0.79 -21.69
N GLU A 91 -8.22 -1.99 -21.08
CA GLU A 91 -9.37 -2.87 -20.92
C GLU A 91 -10.33 -2.47 -19.81
N ALA A 92 -9.95 -1.57 -18.89
CA ALA A 92 -10.82 -1.13 -17.80
C ALA A 92 -12.19 -0.64 -18.30
N LYS A 93 -12.21 0.08 -19.42
CA LYS A 93 -13.46 0.57 -20.03
C LYS A 93 -14.30 -0.57 -20.63
N SER A 94 -13.67 -1.58 -21.22
CA SER A 94 -14.34 -2.77 -21.75
C SER A 94 -14.93 -3.62 -20.62
N ALA A 95 -14.24 -3.70 -19.48
CA ALA A 95 -14.72 -4.31 -18.25
C ALA A 95 -15.82 -3.50 -17.53
N GLY A 96 -16.21 -2.35 -18.08
CA GLY A 96 -17.23 -1.47 -17.51
C GLY A 96 -16.78 -0.70 -16.28
N ILE A 97 -15.50 -0.73 -15.91
CA ILE A 97 -14.99 0.01 -14.75
C ILE A 97 -15.20 1.52 -14.99
N ARG A 98 -15.88 2.17 -14.04
CA ARG A 98 -16.29 3.58 -14.19
C ARG A 98 -15.18 4.55 -13.82
N GLU A 99 -14.35 4.19 -12.85
CA GLU A 99 -13.26 5.04 -12.37
C GLU A 99 -12.00 4.84 -13.20
N SER A 100 -11.21 5.92 -13.33
CA SER A 100 -9.90 5.83 -13.97
C SER A 100 -8.91 5.16 -13.03
N LEU A 101 -8.31 4.05 -13.48
CA LEU A 101 -7.34 3.31 -12.68
C LEU A 101 -5.93 3.92 -12.69
N GLU A 102 -5.67 4.97 -13.46
CA GLU A 102 -4.34 5.60 -13.58
C GLU A 102 -3.80 6.08 -12.23
N ASN A 103 -4.67 6.70 -11.43
CA ASN A 103 -4.31 7.31 -10.16
C ASN A 103 -4.71 6.47 -8.94
N GLU A 104 -5.44 5.38 -9.16
CA GLU A 104 -5.82 4.49 -8.05
C GLU A 104 -4.59 3.85 -7.41
N PRO A 105 -4.51 3.73 -6.07
CA PRO A 105 -3.38 3.13 -5.37
C PRO A 105 -3.35 1.59 -5.46
N ILE A 106 -3.53 1.05 -6.67
CA ILE A 106 -3.49 -0.38 -7.02
C ILE A 106 -2.46 -0.69 -8.08
N SER A 107 -1.79 -1.83 -7.97
CA SER A 107 -0.98 -2.35 -9.07
C SER A 107 -1.81 -3.28 -9.95
N LEU A 108 -1.60 -3.24 -11.26
CA LEU A 108 -2.27 -4.07 -12.26
C LEU A 108 -1.22 -4.90 -13.00
N TYR A 109 -1.37 -6.23 -13.03
CA TYR A 109 -0.46 -7.12 -13.76
C TYR A 109 -1.22 -8.08 -14.67
N TYR A 110 -0.82 -8.13 -15.94
CA TYR A 110 -1.34 -9.10 -16.90
C TYR A 110 -0.33 -10.24 -17.10
N VAL A 111 -0.61 -11.39 -16.50
CA VAL A 111 0.39 -12.45 -16.26
C VAL A 111 0.05 -13.76 -16.93
N ASP A 112 1.05 -14.53 -17.36
CA ASP A 112 0.80 -15.83 -18.01
C ASP A 112 0.34 -16.90 -17.00
N THR A 113 0.80 -16.79 -15.76
CA THR A 113 0.42 -17.68 -14.65
C THR A 113 0.26 -16.89 -13.35
N ILE A 114 -0.65 -17.35 -12.51
CA ILE A 114 -0.78 -16.88 -11.13
C ILE A 114 -0.16 -17.99 -10.27
N GLN A 115 1.12 -17.82 -9.91
CA GLN A 115 1.96 -18.87 -9.32
C GLN A 115 1.40 -19.49 -8.03
N ASP A 116 0.55 -18.75 -7.30
CA ASP A 116 -0.07 -19.22 -6.05
C ASP A 116 -1.44 -19.88 -6.24
N PHE A 117 -2.07 -19.77 -7.42
CA PHE A 117 -3.41 -20.29 -7.69
C PHE A 117 -3.53 -20.79 -9.14
N SER A 118 -3.34 -22.09 -9.34
CA SER A 118 -3.37 -22.70 -10.69
C SER A 118 -4.74 -22.63 -11.37
N TRP A 119 -5.81 -22.46 -10.60
CA TRP A 119 -7.21 -22.53 -11.06
C TRP A 119 -7.88 -21.16 -11.24
N SER A 120 -7.29 -20.08 -10.73
CA SER A 120 -7.91 -18.75 -10.80
C SER A 120 -7.50 -18.02 -12.08
N SER A 121 -8.48 -17.44 -12.77
CA SER A 121 -8.23 -16.55 -13.91
C SER A 121 -7.87 -15.14 -13.47
N GLY A 122 -8.15 -14.77 -12.23
CA GLY A 122 -7.83 -13.48 -11.62
C GLY A 122 -7.49 -13.63 -10.14
N LEU A 123 -6.86 -12.61 -9.57
CA LEU A 123 -6.62 -12.50 -8.14
C LEU A 123 -6.42 -11.04 -7.71
N TYR A 124 -7.18 -10.63 -6.70
CA TYR A 124 -6.90 -9.44 -5.90
C TYR A 124 -6.16 -9.80 -4.59
N ASP A 125 -4.94 -9.29 -4.44
CA ASP A 125 -4.17 -9.35 -3.18
C ASP A 125 -4.39 -8.07 -2.38
N ILE A 126 -5.17 -8.17 -1.30
CA ILE A 126 -5.47 -7.06 -0.38
C ILE A 126 -4.22 -6.44 0.26
N ARG A 127 -3.20 -7.24 0.58
CA ARG A 127 -2.01 -6.76 1.30
C ARG A 127 -1.12 -5.94 0.37
N LYS A 128 -0.99 -6.38 -0.88
CA LYS A 128 -0.19 -5.70 -1.91
C LYS A 128 -0.97 -4.61 -2.64
N LYS A 129 -2.31 -4.63 -2.53
CA LYS A 129 -3.25 -3.85 -3.36
C LYS A 129 -2.97 -4.10 -4.84
N THR A 130 -3.00 -5.36 -5.22
CA THR A 130 -2.61 -5.80 -6.55
C THR A 130 -3.71 -6.61 -7.19
N ILE A 131 -4.09 -6.25 -8.41
CA ILE A 131 -4.93 -7.07 -9.28
C ILE A 131 -4.02 -7.77 -10.28
N MET A 132 -4.11 -9.09 -10.32
CA MET A 132 -3.50 -9.93 -11.34
C MET A 132 -4.61 -10.55 -12.18
N VAL A 133 -4.49 -10.44 -13.50
CA VAL A 133 -5.37 -11.13 -14.45
C VAL A 133 -4.51 -12.07 -15.28
N LYS A 134 -4.88 -13.35 -15.30
CA LYS A 134 -4.21 -14.35 -16.11
C LYS A 134 -4.58 -14.13 -17.57
N LYS A 135 -3.59 -14.20 -18.46
CA LYS A 135 -3.84 -14.17 -19.91
C LYS A 135 -4.67 -15.38 -20.31
N ASN A 136 -5.83 -15.15 -20.90
CA ASN A 136 -6.70 -16.20 -21.41
C ASN A 136 -6.72 -16.16 -22.95
N SER A 137 -7.19 -17.23 -23.59
CA SER A 137 -7.46 -17.22 -25.03
C SER A 137 -8.84 -16.61 -25.36
N ASN A 138 -9.75 -16.52 -24.39
CA ASN A 138 -11.09 -15.94 -24.54
C ASN A 138 -11.21 -14.55 -23.87
N ARG A 139 -11.25 -13.49 -24.69
CA ARG A 139 -11.32 -12.08 -24.22
C ARG A 139 -12.56 -11.75 -23.37
N SER A 140 -13.69 -12.40 -23.65
CA SER A 140 -14.94 -12.22 -22.89
C SER A 140 -14.73 -12.48 -21.39
N ASP A 141 -14.01 -13.57 -21.10
CA ASP A 141 -13.79 -14.03 -19.74
C ASP A 141 -12.78 -13.13 -19.00
N GLU A 142 -11.88 -12.47 -19.75
CA GLU A 142 -10.89 -11.54 -19.18
C GLU A 142 -11.53 -10.26 -18.65
N HIS A 143 -12.48 -9.67 -19.38
CA HIS A 143 -13.15 -8.44 -18.93
C HIS A 143 -14.00 -8.70 -17.68
N ILE A 144 -14.70 -9.84 -17.62
CA ILE A 144 -15.48 -10.26 -16.45
C ILE A 144 -14.56 -10.49 -15.27
N THR A 145 -13.48 -11.26 -15.46
CA THR A 145 -12.47 -11.51 -14.43
C THR A 145 -11.88 -10.21 -13.91
N PHE A 146 -11.52 -9.28 -14.81
CA PHE A 146 -10.91 -8.02 -14.39
C PHE A 146 -11.90 -7.14 -13.59
N ALA A 147 -13.16 -7.08 -14.01
CA ALA A 147 -14.20 -6.40 -13.25
C ALA A 147 -14.41 -7.06 -11.87
N HIS A 148 -14.40 -8.40 -11.80
CA HIS A 148 -14.54 -9.16 -10.56
C HIS A 148 -13.43 -8.82 -9.55
N GLU A 149 -12.17 -8.85 -9.99
CA GLU A 149 -11.04 -8.51 -9.12
C GLU A 149 -11.02 -7.02 -8.73
N TYR A 150 -11.45 -6.13 -9.64
CA TYR A 150 -11.62 -4.72 -9.30
C TYR A 150 -12.70 -4.53 -8.23
N LEU A 151 -13.77 -5.32 -8.23
CA LEU A 151 -14.81 -5.24 -7.21
C LEU A 151 -14.32 -5.72 -5.83
N HIS A 152 -13.37 -6.65 -5.77
CA HIS A 152 -12.67 -6.94 -4.53
C HIS A 152 -11.86 -5.74 -4.04
N TYR A 153 -11.14 -5.06 -4.93
CA TYR A 153 -10.42 -3.85 -4.57
C TYR A 153 -11.35 -2.77 -3.97
N VAL A 154 -12.44 -2.43 -4.65
CA VAL A 154 -13.36 -1.38 -4.15
C VAL A 154 -14.07 -1.81 -2.87
N TRP A 155 -14.36 -3.11 -2.70
CA TRP A 155 -14.93 -3.64 -1.46
C TRP A 155 -14.10 -3.24 -0.25
N PHE A 156 -12.78 -3.42 -0.31
CA PHE A 156 -11.88 -3.06 0.80
C PHE A 156 -11.50 -1.58 0.83
N ARG A 157 -11.41 -0.91 -0.32
CA ARG A 157 -11.11 0.53 -0.38
C ARG A 157 -12.21 1.35 0.28
N ASP A 158 -13.46 1.01 0.00
CA ASP A 158 -14.63 1.77 0.42
C ASP A 158 -15.33 1.15 1.65
N GLU A 159 -14.67 0.17 2.28
CA GLU A 159 -15.09 -0.50 3.51
C GLU A 159 -16.53 -1.04 3.44
N LEU A 160 -16.89 -1.67 2.31
CA LEU A 160 -18.26 -2.11 2.03
C LEU A 160 -18.74 -3.19 3.01
N GLU A 161 -17.83 -3.89 3.70
CA GLU A 161 -18.16 -4.78 4.80
C GLU A 161 -18.85 -4.10 5.98
N LYS A 162 -18.69 -2.76 6.12
CA LYS A 162 -19.37 -1.98 7.16
C LYS A 162 -20.81 -1.63 6.80
N ASP A 163 -21.20 -1.76 5.53
CA ASP A 163 -22.58 -1.58 5.09
C ASP A 163 -23.40 -2.83 5.42
N GLN A 164 -23.92 -2.87 6.66
CA GLN A 164 -24.65 -4.04 7.16
C GLN A 164 -25.85 -4.43 6.29
N ARG A 165 -26.50 -3.45 5.65
CA ARG A 165 -27.61 -3.72 4.72
C ARG A 165 -27.10 -4.47 3.50
N LEU A 166 -26.02 -3.99 2.89
CA LEU A 166 -25.41 -4.64 1.73
C LEU A 166 -24.99 -6.07 2.07
N VAL A 167 -24.26 -6.25 3.18
CA VAL A 167 -23.81 -7.56 3.66
C VAL A 167 -25.00 -8.51 3.85
N ASN A 168 -26.06 -8.08 4.53
CA ASN A 168 -27.23 -8.93 4.76
C ASN A 168 -27.96 -9.32 3.46
N GLU A 169 -28.11 -8.38 2.52
CA GLU A 169 -28.74 -8.65 1.23
C GLU A 169 -27.89 -9.60 0.36
N LEU A 170 -26.55 -9.47 0.39
CA LEU A 170 -25.62 -10.37 -0.27
C LEU A 170 -25.60 -11.77 0.34
N THR A 171 -25.61 -11.87 1.67
CA THR A 171 -25.73 -13.17 2.36
C THR A 171 -27.06 -13.84 2.03
N SER A 172 -28.16 -13.08 1.98
CA SER A 172 -29.47 -13.60 1.57
C SER A 172 -29.47 -14.04 0.11
N PHE A 173 -28.76 -13.33 -0.77
CA PHE A 173 -28.55 -13.70 -2.16
C PHE A 173 -27.79 -15.03 -2.29
N TYR A 174 -26.69 -15.19 -1.56
CA TYR A 174 -25.98 -16.46 -1.47
C TYR A 174 -26.87 -17.62 -0.99
N HIS A 175 -27.69 -17.40 0.03
CA HIS A 175 -28.55 -18.47 0.55
C HIS A 175 -29.68 -18.88 -0.40
N ARG A 176 -30.12 -18.00 -1.32
CA ARG A 176 -31.19 -18.32 -2.27
C ARG A 176 -30.70 -18.84 -3.62
N SER A 177 -29.49 -18.47 -4.07
CA SER A 177 -28.98 -18.91 -5.38
C SER A 177 -28.22 -20.23 -5.28
N SER A 178 -28.70 -21.25 -5.98
CA SER A 178 -28.02 -22.57 -6.02
C SER A 178 -26.75 -22.49 -6.84
N SER A 179 -26.78 -21.78 -7.98
CA SER A 179 -25.60 -21.53 -8.81
C SER A 179 -24.47 -20.87 -8.03
N LEU A 180 -24.77 -19.83 -7.24
CA LEU A 180 -23.72 -19.18 -6.43
C LEU A 180 -23.15 -20.11 -5.36
N LYS A 181 -23.97 -20.98 -4.75
CA LYS A 181 -23.47 -21.98 -3.79
C LYS A 181 -22.52 -22.99 -4.43
N ILE A 182 -22.77 -23.38 -5.69
CA ILE A 182 -21.90 -24.28 -6.44
C ILE A 182 -20.55 -23.60 -6.68
N ILE A 183 -20.54 -22.36 -7.18
CA ILE A 183 -19.30 -21.59 -7.38
C ILE A 183 -18.53 -21.46 -6.05
N MET A 184 -19.23 -21.09 -4.98
CA MET A 184 -18.67 -20.94 -3.63
C MET A 184 -18.25 -22.26 -2.95
N SER A 185 -18.52 -23.42 -3.55
CA SER A 185 -18.09 -24.71 -3.02
C SER A 185 -16.59 -24.94 -3.21
N GLU A 186 -15.99 -24.29 -4.21
CA GLU A 186 -14.56 -24.33 -4.50
C GLU A 186 -13.75 -23.44 -3.55
N TYR A 187 -14.43 -22.54 -2.83
CA TYR A 187 -13.80 -21.56 -1.94
C TYR A 187 -13.77 -22.06 -0.49
N PRO A 188 -12.59 -21.99 0.18
CA PRO A 188 -12.47 -22.39 1.58
C PRO A 188 -13.23 -21.45 2.52
N THR A 189 -13.30 -20.16 2.19
CA THR A 189 -14.03 -19.15 2.95
C THR A 189 -15.05 -18.47 2.05
N LYS A 190 -16.29 -18.41 2.51
CA LYS A 190 -17.42 -17.80 1.79
C LYS A 190 -17.58 -16.40 2.32
N ALA A 191 -17.08 -15.41 1.58
CA ALA A 191 -17.03 -14.03 2.03
C ALA A 191 -18.05 -13.17 1.28
N PRO A 192 -18.70 -12.19 1.94
CA PRO A 192 -19.60 -11.24 1.27
C PRO A 192 -18.97 -10.52 0.07
N THR A 193 -17.65 -10.31 0.09
CA THR A 193 -16.92 -9.72 -1.05
C THR A 193 -17.01 -10.59 -2.32
N GLU A 194 -16.98 -11.92 -2.20
CA GLU A 194 -17.17 -12.82 -3.35
C GLU A 194 -18.61 -12.76 -3.86
N PHE A 195 -19.59 -12.73 -2.95
CA PHE A 195 -21.00 -12.62 -3.33
C PHE A 195 -21.27 -11.29 -4.06
N PHE A 196 -20.57 -10.23 -3.64
CA PHE A 196 -20.64 -8.92 -4.27
C PHE A 196 -20.02 -8.96 -5.67
N SER A 197 -18.77 -9.41 -5.78
CA SER A 197 -18.05 -9.48 -7.06
C SER A 197 -18.84 -10.30 -8.09
N TYR A 198 -19.14 -11.58 -7.78
CA TYR A 198 -19.94 -12.44 -8.66
C TYR A 198 -21.34 -11.89 -8.93
N GLY A 199 -22.04 -11.39 -7.90
CA GLY A 199 -23.37 -10.80 -8.08
C GLY A 199 -23.35 -9.65 -9.08
N CYS A 200 -22.33 -8.79 -9.01
CA CYS A 200 -22.20 -7.65 -9.91
C CYS A 200 -21.72 -8.03 -11.32
N THR A 201 -20.90 -9.06 -11.49
CA THR A 201 -20.29 -9.41 -12.79
C THR A 201 -21.01 -10.49 -13.58
N ASP A 202 -21.72 -11.40 -12.90
CA ASP A 202 -22.20 -12.63 -13.53
C ASP A 202 -23.73 -12.77 -13.52
N TRP A 203 -24.42 -12.21 -12.51
CA TRP A 203 -25.88 -12.32 -12.41
C TRP A 203 -26.59 -11.21 -13.14
N GLN A 204 -27.80 -11.47 -13.65
CA GLN A 204 -28.67 -10.43 -14.21
C GLN A 204 -29.35 -9.57 -13.14
N SER A 205 -29.80 -8.38 -13.56
CA SER A 205 -30.44 -7.42 -12.64
C SER A 205 -31.67 -7.97 -11.92
N GLN A 206 -32.45 -8.84 -12.56
CA GLN A 206 -33.67 -9.39 -11.95
C GLN A 206 -33.37 -10.34 -10.79
N SER A 207 -32.20 -10.95 -10.78
CA SER A 207 -31.76 -11.88 -9.75
C SER A 207 -31.17 -11.19 -8.52
N LEU A 208 -30.97 -9.87 -8.55
CA LEU A 208 -30.40 -9.08 -7.46
C LEU A 208 -31.42 -8.10 -6.88
N THR A 209 -31.23 -7.72 -5.63
CA THR A 209 -32.04 -6.67 -5.03
C THR A 209 -31.69 -5.30 -5.63
N LYS A 210 -32.61 -4.34 -5.53
CA LYS A 210 -32.36 -2.96 -5.98
C LYS A 210 -31.13 -2.33 -5.30
N TYR A 211 -30.87 -2.67 -4.03
CA TYR A 211 -29.75 -2.11 -3.28
C TYR A 211 -28.41 -2.66 -3.75
N ILE A 212 -28.30 -3.99 -3.95
CA ILE A 212 -27.10 -4.60 -4.53
C ILE A 212 -26.82 -3.98 -5.90
N LEU A 213 -27.84 -3.86 -6.75
CA LEU A 213 -27.69 -3.25 -8.08
C LEU A 213 -27.20 -1.81 -8.03
N GLN A 214 -27.77 -1.02 -7.11
CA GLN A 214 -27.34 0.35 -6.91
C GLN A 214 -25.85 0.41 -6.56
N LYS A 215 -25.37 -0.47 -5.68
CA LYS A 215 -23.95 -0.56 -5.31
C LYS A 215 -23.08 -1.03 -6.47
N CYS A 216 -23.46 -2.08 -7.19
CA CYS A 216 -22.71 -2.51 -8.36
C CYS A 216 -22.55 -1.40 -9.41
N ASN A 217 -23.65 -0.68 -9.69
CA ASN A 217 -23.70 0.36 -10.70
C ASN A 217 -22.94 1.64 -10.31
N GLN A 218 -22.48 1.76 -9.05
CA GLN A 218 -21.56 2.84 -8.65
C GLN A 218 -20.16 2.60 -9.21
N TYR A 219 -19.72 1.34 -9.27
CA TYR A 219 -18.33 0.99 -9.61
C TYR A 219 -18.16 0.50 -11.04
N ILE A 220 -19.14 -0.25 -11.56
CA ILE A 220 -19.09 -0.82 -12.89
C ILE A 220 -20.35 -0.54 -13.72
N ASP A 221 -20.20 -0.51 -15.03
CA ASP A 221 -21.25 -0.55 -16.03
C ASP A 221 -21.50 -2.00 -16.45
N ARG A 222 -22.46 -2.63 -15.78
CA ARG A 222 -22.82 -4.04 -16.00
C ARG A 222 -23.35 -4.34 -17.40
N SER A 223 -23.75 -3.31 -18.18
CA SER A 223 -24.16 -3.51 -19.58
C SER A 223 -22.99 -3.92 -20.50
N LYS A 224 -21.75 -3.78 -20.02
CA LYS A 224 -20.53 -4.19 -20.72
C LYS A 224 -20.17 -5.66 -20.50
N LEU A 225 -20.81 -6.32 -19.54
CA LEU A 225 -20.49 -7.68 -19.14
C LEU A 225 -21.51 -8.68 -19.71
N SER A 226 -21.04 -9.87 -20.06
CA SER A 226 -21.92 -10.97 -20.46
C SER A 226 -22.55 -11.61 -19.23
N LEU A 227 -23.72 -11.12 -18.82
CA LEU A 227 -24.44 -11.62 -17.65
C LEU A 227 -25.18 -12.92 -17.96
N PHE A 228 -25.01 -13.92 -17.09
CA PHE A 228 -25.62 -15.24 -17.22
C PHE A 228 -27.02 -15.30 -16.59
N PHE A 229 -27.85 -16.21 -17.12
CA PHE A 229 -29.12 -16.58 -16.51
C PHE A 229 -28.87 -17.67 -15.46
N TYR A 230 -28.55 -17.24 -14.25
CA TYR A 230 -28.47 -18.11 -13.07
C TYR A 230 -29.76 -18.07 -12.25
N ASP A 231 -29.99 -19.15 -11.50
CA ASP A 231 -31.20 -19.45 -10.71
C ASP A 231 -31.24 -18.80 -9.32
#